data_AF-A0A7S1G8A0-F1
#
_entry.id   AF-A0A7S1G8A0-F1
#
_cell.length_a   1.000
_cell.length_b   1.000
_cell.length_c   1.000
_cell.angle_alpha   90.00
_cell.angle_beta   90.00
_cell.angle_gamma   90.00
#
_symmetry.space_group_name_H-M   'P 1'
#
loop_
_entity.id
_entity.type
_entity.pdbx_description
1 polymer ?
#
loop_
_entity_poly.entity_id
_entity_poly.type
_entity_poly.pdbx_seq_one_letter_code
_entity_poly.pdbx_strand_id
1 'polypeptide(L)'
;RFGVRIALALCLLLPCKAAVATCASGVDAGGGDDFDGACTAPMAAEGGAGGAGLPATVRQWIYDKRPEGEVSGDHYVLKEDAPMPTPGEGEVLLQMLFWSVDPYHRIQQSGKDTWEEPHPLGTVQGSGTVGRVVALGGGDVAGLAVGDIVSSYSGWQTHAVAKAAAVRKLDPSVAPVSTSLGALGMPARTAYFGLLEVGAAKEGETVLVSGAAGAVGSMVVQ
;
A
#
# COMPACT_ATOMS: atom_id res chain seq x y z
N ARG A 1 -5.48 -19.71 -35.74
CA ARG A 1 -6.14 -20.09 -34.47
C ARG A 1 -5.52 -19.22 -33.39
N PHE A 2 -6.17 -18.11 -33.02
CA PHE A 2 -5.66 -17.19 -32.01
C PHE A 2 -5.96 -17.79 -30.63
N GLY A 3 -4.92 -18.25 -29.93
CA GLY A 3 -5.03 -18.67 -28.55
C GLY A 3 -5.04 -17.43 -27.68
N VAL A 4 -6.23 -16.91 -27.34
CA VAL A 4 -6.34 -15.84 -26.34
C VAL A 4 -6.12 -16.46 -24.98
N ARG A 5 -4.99 -16.16 -24.34
CA ARG A 5 -4.77 -16.43 -22.92
C ARG A 5 -5.17 -15.18 -22.16
N ILE A 6 -6.27 -15.27 -21.40
CA ILE A 6 -6.69 -14.21 -20.49
C ILE A 6 -5.70 -14.20 -19.33
N ALA A 7 -4.80 -13.22 -19.31
CA ALA A 7 -4.08 -12.87 -18.10
C ALA A 7 -5.06 -12.09 -17.21
N LEU A 8 -5.92 -12.81 -16.49
CA LEU A 8 -6.59 -12.21 -15.36
C LEU A 8 -5.45 -11.78 -14.43
N ALA A 9 -5.37 -10.50 -14.08
CA ALA A 9 -4.50 -10.01 -13.02
C ALA A 9 -5.00 -10.63 -11.71
N LEU A 10 -4.64 -11.90 -11.52
CA LEU A 10 -5.07 -12.73 -10.43
C LEU A 10 -4.32 -12.19 -9.23
N CYS A 11 -5.06 -11.51 -8.35
CA CYS A 11 -4.69 -11.41 -6.96
C CYS A 11 -4.23 -12.81 -6.51
N LEU A 12 -3.01 -12.86 -5.97
CA LEU A 12 -2.48 -13.86 -5.03
C LEU A 12 -1.62 -14.99 -5.59
N LEU A 13 -0.41 -15.03 -5.03
CA LEU A 13 0.31 -16.27 -4.80
C LEU A 13 -0.34 -17.02 -3.61
N LEU A 14 -1.25 -17.94 -3.96
CA LEU A 14 -1.56 -19.29 -3.42
C LEU A 14 -1.38 -19.62 -1.91
N PRO A 15 -2.22 -20.51 -1.32
CA PRO A 15 -2.94 -21.59 -2.00
C PRO A 15 -4.44 -21.72 -1.64
N CYS A 16 -5.33 -21.75 -2.64
CA CYS A 16 -6.37 -22.78 -2.69
C CYS A 16 -7.09 -22.78 -4.04
N LYS A 17 -7.24 -23.97 -4.61
CA LYS A 17 -8.06 -24.24 -5.79
C LYS A 17 -9.54 -23.97 -5.46
N ALA A 18 -10.27 -23.49 -6.48
CA ALA A 18 -11.72 -23.38 -6.60
C ALA A 18 -12.37 -22.07 -6.11
N ALA A 19 -12.61 -21.16 -7.07
CA ALA A 19 -13.89 -20.45 -7.25
C ALA A 19 -13.79 -19.48 -8.43
N VAL A 20 -13.93 -19.99 -9.67
CA VAL A 20 -14.26 -19.16 -10.85
C VAL A 20 -15.60 -19.65 -11.38
N ALA A 21 -16.65 -19.02 -10.87
CA ALA A 21 -18.00 -18.91 -11.44
C ALA A 21 -18.75 -18.09 -10.40
N THR A 22 -19.05 -16.82 -10.61
CA THR A 22 -20.23 -16.33 -11.35
C THR A 22 -20.20 -14.79 -11.25
N CYS A 23 -21.00 -14.10 -12.06
CA CYS A 23 -21.22 -12.64 -12.11
C CYS A 23 -20.43 -11.90 -13.20
N ALA A 24 -20.63 -12.34 -14.45
CA ALA A 24 -20.67 -11.43 -15.58
C ALA A 24 -22.15 -11.17 -15.91
N SER A 25 -22.71 -10.06 -15.44
CA SER A 25 -23.88 -9.39 -16.03
C SER A 25 -24.15 -8.06 -15.33
N GLY A 26 -24.05 -6.95 -16.06
CA GLY A 26 -24.56 -5.65 -15.65
C GLY A 26 -23.50 -4.54 -15.59
N VAL A 27 -22.98 -4.12 -16.74
CA VAL A 27 -22.38 -2.79 -16.89
C VAL A 27 -23.31 -2.01 -17.81
N ASP A 28 -24.11 -1.12 -17.22
CA ASP A 28 -24.73 -0.02 -17.96
C ASP A 28 -23.76 1.17 -17.90
N ALA A 29 -23.39 1.64 -19.09
CA ALA A 29 -22.60 2.84 -19.29
C ALA A 29 -23.52 4.05 -19.20
N GLY A 30 -23.22 5.00 -18.30
CA GLY A 30 -23.94 6.26 -18.25
C GLY A 30 -23.44 7.24 -17.21
N GLY A 31 -22.63 8.21 -17.66
CA GLY A 31 -22.76 9.60 -17.24
C GLY A 31 -21.77 10.15 -16.22
N GLY A 32 -21.10 11.24 -16.62
CA GLY A 32 -20.81 12.37 -15.73
C GLY A 32 -19.35 12.55 -15.37
N ASP A 33 -18.60 13.16 -16.30
CA ASP A 33 -17.24 13.65 -16.10
C ASP A 33 -17.30 14.92 -15.24
N ASP A 34 -16.94 14.83 -13.97
CA ASP A 34 -16.60 15.99 -13.11
C ASP A 34 -15.75 15.50 -11.92
N PHE A 35 -14.48 15.19 -12.18
CA PHE A 35 -13.45 15.01 -11.14
C PHE A 35 -12.54 16.25 -11.13
N ASP A 36 -13.12 17.37 -10.72
CA ASP A 36 -12.36 18.59 -10.47
C ASP A 36 -11.79 18.57 -9.03
N GLY A 37 -10.46 18.50 -8.95
CA GLY A 37 -9.64 19.16 -7.94
C GLY A 37 -9.80 18.79 -6.47
N ALA A 38 -9.14 17.71 -6.01
CA ALA A 38 -8.58 17.63 -4.64
C ALA A 38 -7.60 16.44 -4.42
N CYS A 39 -6.73 16.11 -5.37
CA CYS A 39 -5.72 15.05 -5.18
C CYS A 39 -4.29 15.52 -5.46
N THR A 40 -3.96 16.76 -5.13
CA THR A 40 -2.56 17.24 -5.13
C THR A 40 -2.37 18.29 -4.05
N ALA A 41 -2.20 17.84 -2.82
CA ALA A 41 -1.44 18.61 -1.83
C ALA A 41 -0.33 17.68 -1.31
N PRO A 42 0.88 17.71 -1.89
CA PRO A 42 2.04 17.19 -1.17
C PRO A 42 2.14 18.00 0.13
N MET A 43 2.03 17.34 1.29
CA MET A 43 2.56 17.96 2.50
C MET A 43 4.02 18.25 2.20
N ALA A 44 4.38 19.53 2.24
CA ALA A 44 5.69 20.02 1.88
C ALA A 44 6.75 19.11 2.52
N ALA A 45 7.60 18.53 1.69
CA ALA A 45 8.83 17.92 2.15
C ALA A 45 9.71 19.07 2.65
N GLU A 46 9.53 19.47 3.90
CA GLU A 46 10.47 20.37 4.56
C GLU A 46 11.79 19.61 4.71
N GLY A 47 12.71 19.93 3.81
CA GLY A 47 14.12 19.62 3.92
C GLY A 47 14.69 20.35 5.12
N GLY A 48 14.67 19.68 6.28
CA GLY A 48 15.28 20.15 7.52
C GLY A 48 15.84 18.98 8.30
N ALA A 49 17.01 18.47 7.92
CA ALA A 49 17.82 17.67 8.81
C ALA A 49 18.47 18.63 9.82
N GLY A 50 17.85 18.82 10.98
CA GLY A 50 18.41 19.63 12.06
C GLY A 50 17.42 20.08 13.12
N GLY A 51 17.28 19.32 14.21
CA GLY A 51 17.04 19.89 15.54
C GLY A 51 15.63 20.30 15.96
N ALA A 52 14.57 19.99 15.22
CA ALA A 52 13.21 20.07 15.76
C ALA A 52 12.91 18.78 16.56
N GLY A 53 12.64 18.91 17.86
CA GLY A 53 12.26 17.77 18.69
C GLY A 53 11.04 17.03 18.12
N LEU A 54 10.99 15.71 18.33
CA LEU A 54 9.84 14.90 17.93
C LEU A 54 8.54 15.46 18.56
N PRO A 55 7.41 15.47 17.82
CA PRO A 55 6.16 15.96 18.39
C PRO A 55 5.71 15.07 19.56
N ALA A 56 5.01 15.66 20.53
CA ALA A 56 4.51 14.92 21.70
C ALA A 56 3.42 13.89 21.31
N THR A 57 2.66 14.20 20.26
CA THR A 57 1.57 13.36 19.75
C THR A 57 1.72 13.07 18.27
N VAL A 58 0.99 12.06 17.82
CA VAL A 58 0.96 11.58 16.43
C VAL A 58 -0.50 11.51 15.96
N ARG A 59 -0.70 11.75 14.67
CA ARG A 59 -2.00 11.55 14.03
C ARG A 59 -2.14 10.13 13.52
N GLN A 60 -3.28 9.50 13.76
CA GLN A 60 -3.62 8.14 13.34
C GLN A 60 -5.02 8.12 12.72
N TRP A 61 -5.19 7.44 11.60
CA TRP A 61 -6.50 7.16 11.01
C TRP A 61 -6.95 5.78 11.45
N ILE A 62 -7.90 5.76 12.37
CA ILE A 62 -8.45 4.54 12.96
C ILE A 62 -9.60 4.05 12.11
N TYR A 63 -9.54 2.81 11.64
CA TYR A 63 -10.66 2.16 10.96
C TYR A 63 -11.71 1.75 12.00
N ASP A 64 -12.85 2.44 12.00
CA ASP A 64 -13.82 2.38 13.10
C ASP A 64 -15.12 1.66 12.73
N LYS A 65 -15.51 1.72 11.46
CA LYS A 65 -16.78 1.15 10.98
C LYS A 65 -16.63 0.42 9.65
N ARG A 66 -17.33 -0.71 9.50
CA ARG A 66 -17.36 -1.47 8.24
C ARG A 66 -18.27 -0.81 7.20
N PRO A 67 -17.81 -0.65 5.94
CA PRO A 67 -18.64 -0.16 4.86
C PRO A 67 -19.57 -1.26 4.33
N GLU A 68 -20.86 -0.95 4.22
CA GLU A 68 -21.84 -1.79 3.50
C GLU A 68 -21.81 -1.47 2.00
N GLY A 69 -21.71 -0.18 1.66
CA GLY A 69 -21.63 0.38 0.31
C GLY A 69 -20.26 1.01 0.04
N GLU A 70 -20.21 2.21 -0.51
CA GLU A 70 -18.95 2.92 -0.78
C GLU A 70 -18.15 3.24 0.51
N VAL A 71 -16.83 3.35 0.37
CA VAL A 71 -15.97 3.79 1.48
C VAL A 71 -15.99 5.31 1.52
N SER A 72 -16.51 5.86 2.60
CA SER A 72 -16.46 7.29 2.93
C SER A 72 -15.56 7.58 4.14
N GLY A 73 -15.35 8.86 4.44
CA GLY A 73 -14.63 9.31 5.63
C GLY A 73 -15.24 8.84 6.95
N ASP A 74 -16.55 8.56 7.00
CA ASP A 74 -17.27 8.12 8.20
C ASP A 74 -16.84 6.73 8.70
N HIS A 75 -16.08 5.99 7.90
CA HIS A 75 -15.51 4.69 8.29
C HIS A 75 -14.24 4.84 9.11
N TYR A 76 -13.73 6.06 9.24
CA TYR A 76 -12.49 6.35 9.92
C TYR A 76 -12.65 7.45 10.96
N VAL A 77 -11.88 7.33 12.03
CA VAL A 77 -11.72 8.37 13.05
C VAL A 77 -10.28 8.85 13.01
N LEU A 78 -10.09 10.16 12.79
CA LEU A 78 -8.78 10.79 12.93
C LEU A 78 -8.52 11.03 14.43
N LYS A 79 -7.53 10.33 14.98
CA LYS A 79 -7.01 10.57 16.33
C LYS A 79 -5.78 11.47 16.24
N GLU A 80 -5.86 12.69 16.77
CA GLU A 80 -4.79 13.69 16.66
C GLU A 80 -3.82 13.70 17.86
N ASP A 81 -4.19 13.06 18.96
CA ASP A 81 -3.54 13.14 20.27
C ASP A 81 -2.95 11.79 20.73
N ALA A 82 -2.73 10.85 19.81
CA ALA A 82 -2.08 9.60 20.17
C ALA A 82 -0.63 9.87 20.64
N PRO A 83 -0.17 9.23 21.73
CA PRO A 83 1.17 9.48 22.25
C PRO A 83 2.24 9.04 21.25
N MET A 84 3.35 9.80 21.16
CA MET A 84 4.52 9.42 20.35
C MET A 84 5.06 8.06 20.83
N PRO A 85 5.14 7.04 19.95
CA PRO A 85 5.68 5.75 20.35
C PRO A 85 7.21 5.80 20.47
N THR A 86 7.74 5.09 21.45
CA THR A 86 9.19 4.95 21.67
C THR A 86 9.66 3.59 21.13
N PRO A 87 10.67 3.54 20.25
CA PRO A 87 11.17 2.27 19.73
C PRO A 87 11.93 1.50 20.82
N GLY A 88 11.66 0.20 20.94
CA GLY A 88 12.43 -0.72 21.77
C GLY A 88 13.66 -1.30 21.07
N GLU A 89 14.40 -2.17 21.76
CA GLU A 89 15.60 -2.82 21.20
C GLU A 89 15.28 -3.55 19.89
N GLY A 90 16.08 -3.29 18.85
CA GLY A 90 15.87 -3.86 17.51
C GLY A 90 14.73 -3.22 16.70
N GLU A 91 14.14 -2.14 17.20
CA GLU A 91 13.08 -1.39 16.53
C GLU A 91 13.55 0.00 16.08
N VAL A 92 12.82 0.56 15.14
CA VAL A 92 13.03 1.91 14.61
C VAL A 92 11.74 2.71 14.73
N LEU A 93 11.87 3.99 15.05
CA LEU A 93 10.78 4.96 14.92
C LEU A 93 10.83 5.59 13.55
N LEU A 94 9.70 5.54 12.85
CA LEU A 94 9.55 6.03 11.50
C LEU A 94 8.64 7.26 11.48
N GLN A 95 9.02 8.29 10.74
CA GLN A 95 8.14 9.37 10.29
C GLN A 95 7.64 9.05 8.89
N MET A 96 6.33 8.91 8.71
CA MET A 96 5.75 8.56 7.41
C MET A 96 5.84 9.73 6.41
N LEU A 97 6.22 9.40 5.19
CA LEU A 97 6.30 10.32 4.05
C LEU A 97 5.19 10.02 3.03
N PHE A 98 4.88 8.73 2.84
CA PHE A 98 3.85 8.27 1.91
C PHE A 98 3.09 7.07 2.49
N TRP A 99 1.80 7.02 2.17
CA TRP A 99 0.92 5.87 2.40
C TRP A 99 0.40 5.35 1.08
N SER A 100 0.31 4.03 0.96
CA SER A 100 -0.35 3.40 -0.17
C SER A 100 -1.86 3.42 0.02
N VAL A 101 -2.60 3.56 -1.07
CA VAL A 101 -4.06 3.45 -1.10
C VAL A 101 -4.41 2.42 -2.15
N ASP A 102 -4.69 1.21 -1.70
CA ASP A 102 -4.82 0.05 -2.58
C ASP A 102 -6.24 -0.55 -2.55
N PRO A 103 -6.69 -1.18 -3.65
CA PRO A 103 -7.97 -1.87 -3.70
C PRO A 103 -8.11 -3.00 -2.67
N TYR A 104 -7.01 -3.60 -2.21
CA TYR A 104 -7.06 -4.68 -1.22
C TYR A 104 -7.63 -4.19 0.13
N HIS A 105 -7.57 -2.89 0.44
CA HIS A 105 -8.22 -2.35 1.64
C HIS A 105 -9.70 -2.71 1.65
N ARG A 106 -10.37 -2.67 0.49
CA ARG A 106 -11.78 -3.04 0.40
C ARG A 106 -12.03 -4.50 0.76
N ILE A 107 -11.11 -5.38 0.41
CA ILE A 107 -11.18 -6.81 0.73
C ILE A 107 -11.12 -7.00 2.24
N GLN A 108 -10.13 -6.39 2.88
CA GLN A 108 -9.94 -6.43 4.34
C GLN A 108 -11.10 -5.76 5.11
N GLN A 109 -11.74 -4.76 4.51
CA GLN A 109 -12.87 -4.03 5.12
C GLN A 109 -14.19 -4.81 5.09
N SER A 110 -14.36 -5.68 4.08
CA SER A 110 -15.62 -6.39 3.81
C SER A 110 -16.09 -7.32 4.94
N GLY A 111 -15.22 -7.69 5.88
CA GLY A 111 -15.55 -8.61 6.97
C GLY A 111 -15.84 -10.05 6.53
N LYS A 112 -15.72 -10.34 5.23
CA LYS A 112 -15.88 -11.67 4.67
C LYS A 112 -14.59 -12.46 4.85
N ASP A 113 -14.72 -13.76 5.06
CA ASP A 113 -13.57 -14.66 5.03
C ASP A 113 -13.00 -14.66 3.62
N THR A 114 -11.81 -14.08 3.49
CA THR A 114 -10.99 -14.15 2.30
C THR A 114 -9.67 -14.82 2.65
N TRP A 115 -8.69 -14.78 1.77
CA TRP A 115 -7.33 -15.26 2.07
C TRP A 115 -6.60 -14.40 3.12
N GLU A 116 -7.07 -13.18 3.35
CA GLU A 116 -6.59 -12.29 4.40
C GLU A 116 -7.66 -12.10 5.47
N GLU A 117 -7.20 -12.08 6.73
CA GLU A 117 -8.07 -11.78 7.85
C GLU A 117 -8.64 -10.35 7.71
N PRO A 118 -9.92 -10.15 8.04
CA PRO A 118 -10.50 -8.82 8.02
C PRO A 118 -9.71 -7.85 8.91
N HIS A 119 -9.52 -6.62 8.43
CA HIS A 119 -8.86 -5.60 9.23
C HIS A 119 -9.68 -5.33 10.51
N PRO A 120 -9.04 -5.35 11.71
CA PRO A 120 -9.73 -5.12 12.97
C PRO A 120 -10.28 -3.69 13.09
N LEU A 121 -11.49 -3.57 13.61
CA LEU A 121 -12.05 -2.27 13.99
C LEU A 121 -11.31 -1.68 15.19
N GLY A 122 -11.29 -0.36 15.29
CA GLY A 122 -10.62 0.37 16.37
C GLY A 122 -9.08 0.37 16.26
N THR A 123 -8.53 -0.03 15.11
CA THR A 123 -7.08 -0.07 14.86
C THR A 123 -6.68 0.87 13.72
N VAL A 124 -5.40 1.24 13.67
CA VAL A 124 -4.86 2.07 12.57
C VAL A 124 -5.05 1.36 11.24
N GLN A 125 -5.64 2.04 10.26
CA GLN A 125 -5.84 1.48 8.92
C GLN A 125 -4.52 0.96 8.36
N GLY A 126 -4.45 -0.35 8.12
CA GLY A 126 -3.28 -1.02 7.56
C GLY A 126 -3.00 -0.55 6.14
N SER A 127 -1.73 -0.33 5.81
CA SER A 127 -1.27 0.10 4.49
C SER A 127 0.25 -0.02 4.39
N GLY A 128 0.74 -0.26 3.16
CA GLY A 128 2.14 -0.09 2.81
C GLY A 128 2.59 1.37 2.89
N THR A 129 3.77 1.60 3.43
CA THR A 129 4.26 2.96 3.74
C THR A 129 5.71 3.16 3.32
N VAL A 130 6.07 4.41 3.06
CA VAL A 130 7.46 4.86 2.98
C VAL A 130 7.68 5.88 4.08
N GLY A 131 8.69 5.67 4.91
CA GLY A 131 9.01 6.51 6.05
C GLY A 131 10.49 6.77 6.21
N ARG A 132 10.82 7.81 6.96
CA ARG A 132 12.18 8.15 7.39
C ARG A 132 12.40 7.64 8.80
N VAL A 133 13.55 7.00 9.05
CA VAL A 133 13.98 6.64 10.39
C VAL A 133 14.32 7.91 11.16
N VAL A 134 13.64 8.15 12.28
CA VAL A 134 13.85 9.35 13.14
C VAL A 134 14.42 9.00 14.51
N ALA A 135 14.29 7.74 14.96
CA ALA A 135 14.99 7.23 16.12
C ALA A 135 15.24 5.72 15.99
N LEU A 136 16.25 5.23 16.69
CA LEU A 136 16.58 3.82 16.84
C LEU A 136 16.37 3.43 18.29
N GLY A 137 15.82 2.25 18.56
CA GLY A 137 15.73 1.72 19.92
C GLY A 137 17.00 0.99 20.39
N GLY A 138 18.14 1.22 19.72
CA GLY A 138 19.44 0.64 20.03
C GLY A 138 20.56 1.27 19.20
N GLY A 139 21.82 0.97 19.53
CA GLY A 139 23.00 1.54 18.84
C GLY A 139 23.28 0.94 17.47
N ASP A 140 23.03 -0.36 17.29
CA ASP A 140 23.05 -1.04 16.00
C ASP A 140 21.70 -1.72 15.79
N VAL A 141 20.94 -1.23 14.81
CA VAL A 141 19.63 -1.76 14.45
C VAL A 141 19.70 -2.25 13.00
N ALA A 142 20.36 -3.39 12.81
CA ALA A 142 20.50 -4.07 11.51
C ALA A 142 21.06 -3.16 10.40
N GLY A 143 22.03 -2.30 10.71
CA GLY A 143 22.62 -1.38 9.74
C GLY A 143 21.72 -0.21 9.30
N LEU A 144 20.60 0.02 10.00
CA LEU A 144 19.78 1.22 9.84
C LEU A 144 20.35 2.38 10.66
N ALA A 145 20.25 3.58 10.10
CA ALA A 145 20.64 4.83 10.75
C ALA A 145 19.48 5.84 10.72
N VAL A 146 19.49 6.78 11.67
CA VAL A 146 18.60 7.95 11.62
C VAL A 146 18.82 8.70 10.31
N GLY A 147 17.73 9.03 9.62
CA GLY A 147 17.73 9.66 8.30
C GLY A 147 17.52 8.68 7.15
N ASP A 148 17.70 7.37 7.36
CA ASP A 148 17.44 6.37 6.32
C ASP A 148 15.97 6.38 5.90
N ILE A 149 15.73 6.17 4.60
CA ILE A 149 14.38 5.99 4.06
C ILE A 149 14.11 4.49 3.94
N VAL A 150 12.95 4.06 4.42
CA VAL A 150 12.55 2.65 4.43
C VAL A 150 11.12 2.49 3.91
N SER A 151 10.83 1.35 3.29
CA SER A 151 9.46 0.87 3.10
C SER A 151 9.06 -0.04 4.26
N SER A 152 7.82 0.06 4.72
CA SER A 152 7.25 -0.76 5.80
C SER A 152 5.75 -1.01 5.56
N TYR A 153 5.10 -1.75 6.45
CA TYR A 153 3.64 -1.85 6.52
C TYR A 153 3.18 -1.25 7.86
N SER A 154 3.20 0.07 7.95
CA SER A 154 2.98 0.80 9.21
C SER A 154 1.62 1.49 9.30
N GLY A 155 0.80 1.41 8.24
CA GLY A 155 -0.55 1.96 8.25
C GLY A 155 -0.64 3.49 8.24
N TRP A 156 -1.86 3.99 8.18
CA TRP A 156 -2.18 5.42 8.07
C TRP A 156 -2.00 6.13 9.41
N GLN A 157 -0.75 6.46 9.71
CA GLN A 157 -0.35 7.25 10.86
C GLN A 157 0.93 8.01 10.60
N THR A 158 1.09 9.18 11.20
CA THR A 158 2.25 10.07 10.95
C THR A 158 3.57 9.50 11.45
N HIS A 159 3.56 8.73 12.54
CA HIS A 159 4.73 8.04 13.06
C HIS A 159 4.35 6.63 13.52
N ALA A 160 5.28 5.70 13.38
CA ALA A 160 5.09 4.32 13.82
C ALA A 160 6.41 3.70 14.25
N VAL A 161 6.33 2.78 15.21
CA VAL A 161 7.44 1.89 15.52
C VAL A 161 7.34 0.65 14.63
N ALA A 162 8.47 0.23 14.08
CA ALA A 162 8.57 -0.98 13.29
C ALA A 162 9.82 -1.77 13.71
N LYS A 163 9.72 -3.10 13.70
CA LYS A 163 10.89 -3.98 13.85
C LYS A 163 11.81 -3.79 12.65
N ALA A 164 13.12 -3.77 12.87
CA ALA A 164 14.10 -3.63 11.80
C ALA A 164 13.94 -4.70 10.70
N ALA A 165 13.59 -5.93 11.09
CA ALA A 165 13.36 -7.03 10.15
C ALA A 165 12.09 -6.86 9.28
N ALA A 166 11.17 -5.98 9.67
CA ALA A 166 9.92 -5.71 8.94
C ALA A 166 10.02 -4.47 8.04
N VAL A 167 11.19 -3.83 7.97
CA VAL A 167 11.43 -2.68 7.10
C VAL A 167 12.49 -3.01 6.05
N ARG A 168 12.40 -2.34 4.91
CA ARG A 168 13.40 -2.47 3.84
C ARG A 168 13.95 -1.10 3.51
N LYS A 169 15.26 -0.94 3.64
CA LYS A 169 15.96 0.28 3.26
C LYS A 169 15.79 0.56 1.77
N LEU A 170 15.52 1.82 1.45
CA LEU A 170 15.37 2.34 0.09
C LEU A 170 16.57 3.25 -0.21
N ASP A 171 17.08 3.16 -1.43
CA ASP A 171 18.11 4.06 -1.94
C ASP A 171 17.46 5.13 -2.82
N PRO A 172 17.39 6.41 -2.36
CA PRO A 172 16.81 7.49 -3.15
C PRO A 172 17.58 7.82 -4.43
N SER A 173 18.83 7.36 -4.57
CA SER A 173 19.64 7.57 -5.78
C SER A 173 19.23 6.67 -6.95
N VAL A 174 18.57 5.53 -6.66
CA VAL A 174 18.13 4.58 -7.68
C VAL A 174 16.83 5.03 -8.35
N ALA A 175 15.87 5.53 -7.57
CA ALA A 175 14.58 6.00 -8.04
C ALA A 175 13.88 6.87 -6.97
N PRO A 176 12.87 7.68 -7.34
CA PRO A 176 12.03 8.36 -6.36
C PRO A 176 11.42 7.36 -5.37
N VAL A 177 11.60 7.60 -4.07
CA VAL A 177 11.26 6.60 -3.03
C VAL A 177 9.78 6.21 -3.01
N SER A 178 8.87 7.09 -3.45
CA SER A 178 7.44 6.78 -3.57
C SER A 178 7.16 5.63 -4.56
N THR A 179 8.03 5.42 -5.56
CA THR A 179 7.88 4.32 -6.54
C THR A 179 7.96 2.95 -5.88
N SER A 180 8.50 2.81 -4.67
CA SER A 180 8.52 1.55 -3.93
C SER A 180 7.13 1.07 -3.50
N LEU A 181 6.11 1.93 -3.55
CA LEU A 181 4.71 1.55 -3.32
C LEU A 181 3.98 1.19 -4.64
N GLY A 182 4.58 1.46 -5.80
CA GLY A 182 3.99 1.24 -7.12
C GLY A 182 4.90 0.44 -8.05
N ALA A 183 5.53 1.13 -9.01
CA ALA A 183 6.35 0.55 -10.07
C ALA A 183 7.56 -0.28 -9.59
N LEU A 184 8.10 -0.01 -8.40
CA LEU A 184 9.14 -0.83 -7.74
C LEU A 184 8.61 -1.56 -6.51
N GLY A 185 7.28 -1.64 -6.40
CA GLY A 185 6.54 -2.11 -5.23
C GLY A 185 5.75 -3.39 -5.47
N MET A 186 4.78 -3.63 -4.58
CA MET A 186 3.85 -4.75 -4.70
C MET A 186 3.11 -4.76 -6.05
N PRO A 187 2.60 -3.63 -6.59
CA PRO A 187 1.86 -3.65 -7.85
C PRO A 187 2.67 -4.19 -9.05
N ALA A 188 3.91 -3.73 -9.21
CA ALA A 188 4.77 -4.20 -10.29
C ALA A 188 5.21 -5.66 -10.09
N ARG A 189 5.48 -6.10 -8.85
CA ARG A 189 5.75 -7.51 -8.58
C ARG A 189 4.55 -8.40 -8.94
N THR A 190 3.33 -7.97 -8.62
CA THR A 190 2.11 -8.67 -8.99
C THR A 190 1.98 -8.77 -10.52
N ALA A 191 2.26 -7.69 -11.24
CA ALA A 191 2.25 -7.69 -12.71
C ALA A 191 3.30 -8.64 -13.29
N TYR A 192 4.55 -8.53 -12.82
CA TYR A 192 5.68 -9.32 -13.30
C TYR A 192 5.46 -10.82 -13.12
N PHE A 193 5.17 -11.26 -11.91
CA PHE A 193 4.96 -12.69 -11.62
C PHE A 193 3.63 -13.20 -12.19
N GLY A 194 2.58 -12.38 -12.17
CA GLY A 194 1.29 -12.72 -12.74
C GLY A 194 1.36 -12.96 -14.25
N LEU A 195 2.09 -12.11 -14.98
CA LEU A 195 2.24 -12.24 -16.43
C LEU A 195 3.23 -13.35 -16.82
N LEU A 196 4.41 -13.35 -16.23
CA LEU A 196 5.53 -14.19 -16.68
C LEU A 196 5.51 -15.60 -16.10
N GLU A 197 5.13 -15.76 -14.83
CA GLU A 197 5.16 -17.09 -14.19
C GLU A 197 3.78 -17.76 -14.24
N VAL A 198 2.73 -17.05 -13.85
CA VAL A 198 1.38 -17.61 -13.81
C VAL A 198 0.75 -17.64 -15.21
N GLY A 199 0.78 -16.50 -15.91
CA GLY A 199 0.27 -16.38 -17.28
C GLY A 199 1.15 -17.08 -18.31
N ALA A 200 2.46 -17.14 -18.04
CA ALA A 200 3.49 -17.69 -18.93
C ALA A 200 3.35 -17.17 -20.37
N ALA A 201 3.11 -15.86 -20.49
CA ALA A 201 2.89 -15.19 -21.76
C ALA A 201 4.12 -15.31 -22.66
N LYS A 202 3.89 -15.51 -23.97
CA LYS A 202 4.95 -15.69 -24.97
C LYS A 202 4.89 -14.62 -26.04
N GLU A 203 6.03 -14.41 -26.68
CA GLU A 203 6.13 -13.54 -27.85
C GLU A 203 5.10 -13.94 -28.92
N GLY A 204 4.43 -12.93 -29.48
CA GLY A 204 3.39 -13.10 -30.50
C GLY A 204 2.00 -13.49 -29.97
N GLU A 205 1.84 -13.74 -28.66
CA GLU A 205 0.52 -13.94 -28.06
C GLU A 205 -0.22 -12.61 -27.86
N THR A 206 -1.56 -12.69 -27.79
CA THR A 206 -2.40 -11.54 -27.46
C THR A 206 -2.83 -11.62 -25.99
N VAL A 207 -2.48 -10.60 -25.21
CA VAL A 207 -2.83 -10.47 -23.80
C VAL A 207 -3.94 -9.44 -23.63
N LEU A 208 -5.03 -9.84 -22.98
CA LEU A 208 -6.09 -8.91 -22.55
C LEU A 208 -5.84 -8.50 -21.10
N VAL A 209 -5.80 -7.20 -20.82
CA VAL A 209 -5.59 -6.65 -19.48
C VAL A 209 -6.82 -5.85 -19.04
N SER A 210 -7.55 -6.34 -18.05
CA SER A 210 -8.61 -5.58 -17.38
C SER A 210 -8.01 -4.53 -16.45
N GLY A 211 -8.60 -3.33 -16.37
CA GLY A 211 -8.08 -2.27 -15.50
C GLY A 211 -6.67 -1.81 -15.89
N ALA A 212 -6.38 -1.80 -17.20
CA ALA A 212 -5.06 -1.51 -17.77
C ALA A 212 -4.46 -0.15 -17.33
N ALA A 213 -5.28 0.82 -16.93
CA ALA A 213 -4.81 2.11 -16.42
C ALA A 213 -4.43 2.09 -14.92
N GLY A 214 -4.76 1.01 -14.18
CA GLY A 214 -4.46 0.89 -12.76
C GLY A 214 -3.00 0.56 -12.47
N ALA A 215 -2.59 0.64 -11.19
CA ALA A 215 -1.19 0.45 -10.78
C ALA A 215 -0.59 -0.91 -11.19
N VAL A 216 -1.38 -2.00 -11.14
CA VAL A 216 -0.94 -3.33 -11.60
C VAL A 216 -1.07 -3.43 -13.13
N GLY A 217 -2.24 -3.08 -13.67
CA GLY A 217 -2.54 -3.25 -15.09
C GLY A 217 -1.58 -2.49 -16.01
N SER A 218 -1.21 -1.27 -15.62
CA SER A 218 -0.26 -0.45 -16.39
C SER A 218 1.16 -1.01 -16.41
N MET A 219 1.53 -1.82 -15.42
CA MET A 219 2.81 -2.54 -15.42
C MET A 219 2.76 -3.81 -16.27
N VAL A 220 1.57 -4.40 -16.47
CA VAL A 220 1.39 -5.54 -17.40
C VAL A 220 1.40 -5.06 -18.86
N VAL A 221 0.93 -3.85 -19.12
CA VAL A 221 0.87 -3.26 -20.47
C VAL A 221 2.24 -2.84 -21.00
N GLN A 222 3.15 -2.42 -20.11
CA GLN A 222 4.54 -2.07 -20.45
C GLN A 222 5.37 -3.31 -20.79
#